data_AF-A0A2W6EZB3-F1
#
_entry.id   AF-A0A2W6EZB3-F1
#
_cell.length_a   1.000
_cell.length_b   1.000
_cell.length_c   1.000
_cell.angle_alpha   90.00
_cell.angle_beta   90.00
_cell.angle_gamma   90.00
#
_symmetry.space_group_name_H-M   'P 1'
#
loop_
_entity.id
_entity.type
_entity.pdbx_description
1 polymer ?
#
loop_
_entity_poly.entity_id
_entity_poly.type
_entity_poly.pdbx_seq_one_letter_code
_entity_poly.pdbx_strand_id
1 'polypeptide(L)'
;MGTDFNYDDTSHQVIFDHLNGGAGSDALQEISRSWQQLGDGVGTTCKSFVQHAIGVIMSSRQGAAADGAAAATGAMLPWMDTVVQSTATVAQRAQDQAEHWVNAKNSVPPVPPTPKSAGFSSDPGEWAAEKMDWFPGITSDEEKAQQQQQDAAEQARQAMRVYQSNSNGNIDVSPAFTPPQALDASVGSLPLTNPHFDAAGSAPPAIAIA
;
A
#
# COMPACT_ATOMS: atom_id res chain seq x y z
N MET A 1 0.74 1.88 -11.37
CA MET A 1 0.33 3.16 -11.97
C MET A 1 1.07 4.25 -11.22
N GLY A 2 2.21 4.71 -11.77
CA GLY A 2 2.92 5.87 -11.26
C GLY A 2 2.15 7.15 -11.53
N THR A 3 2.41 8.21 -10.76
CA THR A 3 1.85 9.52 -11.06
C THR A 3 2.63 10.10 -12.23
N ASP A 4 2.07 10.04 -13.43
CA ASP A 4 2.67 10.59 -14.66
C ASP A 4 2.40 12.10 -14.78
N PHE A 5 2.60 12.81 -13.66
CA PHE A 5 2.30 14.24 -13.56
C PHE A 5 3.58 15.04 -13.80
N ASN A 6 3.54 15.96 -14.78
CA ASN A 6 4.67 16.84 -15.06
C ASN A 6 4.67 18.04 -14.12
N TYR A 7 5.43 17.94 -13.02
CA TYR A 7 5.57 19.03 -12.06
C TYR A 7 6.43 20.20 -12.57
N ASP A 8 7.24 20.01 -13.62
CA ASP A 8 8.13 21.07 -14.11
C ASP A 8 7.36 22.21 -14.80
N ASP A 9 6.23 21.89 -15.45
CA ASP A 9 5.34 22.86 -16.11
C ASP A 9 4.23 23.41 -15.18
N THR A 10 4.15 22.91 -13.94
CA THR A 10 3.10 23.28 -12.99
C THR A 10 3.50 24.49 -12.17
N SER A 11 2.59 25.43 -11.96
CA SER A 11 2.87 26.62 -11.14
C SER A 11 3.02 26.26 -9.65
N HIS A 12 3.87 27.01 -8.95
CA HIS A 12 4.09 26.84 -7.50
C HIS A 12 2.78 26.94 -6.71
N GLN A 13 1.87 27.84 -7.10
CA GLN A 13 0.53 27.97 -6.51
C GLN A 13 -0.26 26.66 -6.60
N VAL A 14 -0.31 26.05 -7.78
CA VAL A 14 -1.04 24.79 -7.98
C VAL A 14 -0.39 23.66 -7.18
N ILE A 15 0.94 23.60 -7.10
CA ILE A 15 1.66 22.61 -6.27
C ILE A 15 1.30 22.78 -4.79
N PHE A 16 1.36 24.01 -4.28
CA PHE A 16 1.07 24.32 -2.88
C PHE A 16 -0.39 24.01 -2.52
N ASP A 17 -1.34 24.39 -3.36
CA ASP A 17 -2.76 24.14 -3.15
C ASP A 17 -3.08 22.63 -3.21
N HIS A 18 -2.46 21.88 -4.13
CA HIS A 18 -2.67 20.45 -4.24
C HIS A 18 -2.17 19.68 -3.01
N LEU A 19 -1.02 20.07 -2.45
CA LEU A 19 -0.48 19.48 -1.22
C LEU A 19 -1.28 19.85 0.04
N ASN A 20 -1.84 21.07 0.09
CA ASN A 20 -2.54 21.56 1.28
C ASN A 20 -4.06 21.33 1.26
N GLY A 21 -4.66 21.11 0.10
CA GLY A 21 -6.11 20.91 -0.07
C GLY A 21 -6.57 19.45 -0.03
N GLY A 22 -5.66 18.47 -0.01
CA GLY A 22 -5.99 17.05 0.00
C GLY A 22 -6.44 16.50 1.37
N ALA A 23 -6.99 15.28 1.37
CA ALA A 23 -7.49 14.57 2.57
C ALA A 23 -6.38 14.17 3.58
N GLY A 24 -5.11 14.45 3.29
CA GLY A 24 -3.98 14.17 4.17
C GLY A 24 -3.51 12.71 4.16
N SER A 25 -2.65 12.37 5.11
CA SER A 25 -2.02 11.06 5.25
C SER A 25 -2.79 10.06 6.13
N ASP A 26 -3.86 10.50 6.81
CA ASP A 26 -4.52 9.72 7.88
C ASP A 26 -5.14 8.42 7.34
N ALA A 27 -5.75 8.47 6.16
CA ALA A 27 -6.31 7.28 5.52
C ALA A 27 -5.24 6.23 5.19
N LEU A 28 -4.04 6.65 4.79
CA LEU A 28 -2.91 5.74 4.54
C LEU A 28 -2.38 5.12 5.84
N GLN A 29 -2.35 5.88 6.93
CA GLN A 29 -2.00 5.36 8.25
C GLN A 29 -3.04 4.36 8.79
N GLU A 30 -4.33 4.59 8.54
CA GLU A 30 -5.39 3.64 8.87
C GLU A 30 -5.24 2.34 8.06
N ILE A 31 -5.04 2.45 6.73
CA ILE A 31 -4.76 1.29 5.87
C ILE A 31 -3.56 0.50 6.37
N SER A 32 -2.47 1.18 6.73
CA SER A 32 -1.27 0.53 7.29
C SER A 32 -1.60 -0.29 8.54
N ARG A 33 -2.34 0.29 9.49
CA ARG A 33 -2.78 -0.40 10.71
C ARG A 33 -3.68 -1.60 10.41
N SER A 34 -4.63 -1.48 9.48
CA SER A 34 -5.50 -2.58 9.10
C SER A 34 -4.72 -3.77 8.50
N TRP A 35 -3.70 -3.50 7.69
CA TRP A 35 -2.83 -4.54 7.15
C TRP A 35 -1.96 -5.21 8.23
N GLN A 36 -1.45 -4.46 9.20
CA GLN A 36 -0.75 -5.02 10.36
C GLN A 36 -1.67 -5.95 11.15
N GLN A 37 -2.89 -5.49 11.47
CA GLN A 37 -3.88 -6.30 12.20
C GLN A 37 -4.24 -7.59 11.46
N LEU A 38 -4.36 -7.55 10.14
CA LEU A 38 -4.59 -8.74 9.33
C LEU A 38 -3.41 -9.73 9.44
N GLY A 39 -2.18 -9.24 9.31
CA GLY A 39 -0.98 -10.03 9.48
C GLY A 39 -0.91 -10.68 10.87
N ASP A 40 -1.14 -9.90 11.92
CA ASP A 40 -1.15 -10.38 13.29
C ASP A 40 -2.23 -11.44 13.51
N GLY A 41 -3.44 -11.23 12.99
CA GLY A 41 -4.54 -12.19 13.06
C GLY A 41 -4.19 -13.54 12.45
N VAL A 42 -3.56 -13.53 11.27
CA VAL A 42 -3.08 -14.76 10.61
C VAL A 42 -1.94 -15.38 11.40
N GLY A 43 -0.94 -14.58 11.79
CA GLY A 43 0.27 -15.03 12.46
C GLY A 43 0.06 -15.58 13.87
N THR A 44 -0.97 -15.13 14.56
CA THR A 44 -1.28 -15.57 15.93
C THR A 44 -2.48 -16.51 15.97
N THR A 45 -3.65 -16.05 15.50
CA THR A 45 -4.91 -16.76 15.68
C THR A 45 -5.01 -17.96 14.74
N CYS A 46 -4.77 -17.75 13.44
CA CYS A 46 -4.89 -18.86 12.48
C CYS A 46 -3.79 -19.90 12.67
N LYS A 47 -2.53 -19.48 12.89
CA LYS A 47 -1.44 -20.44 13.15
C LYS A 47 -1.65 -21.25 14.41
N SER A 48 -2.10 -20.64 15.51
CA SER A 48 -2.37 -21.38 16.74
C SER A 48 -3.50 -22.40 16.56
N PHE A 49 -4.54 -22.05 15.81
CA PHE A 49 -5.61 -23.00 15.46
C PHE A 49 -5.09 -24.20 14.67
N VAL A 50 -4.26 -23.97 13.65
CA VAL A 50 -3.65 -25.04 12.85
C VAL A 50 -2.75 -25.94 13.70
N GLN A 51 -1.90 -25.35 14.54
CA GLN A 51 -1.03 -26.10 15.45
C GLN A 51 -1.84 -26.93 16.46
N HIS A 52 -2.93 -26.37 16.98
CA HIS A 52 -3.84 -27.09 17.86
C HIS A 52 -4.50 -28.28 17.14
N ALA A 53 -4.99 -28.08 15.92
CA ALA A 53 -5.61 -29.14 15.12
C ALA A 53 -4.62 -30.30 14.85
N ILE A 54 -3.36 -29.99 14.52
CA ILE A 54 -2.30 -31.01 14.38
C ILE A 54 -2.11 -31.78 15.69
N GLY A 55 -2.05 -31.09 16.83
CA GLY A 55 -1.94 -31.73 18.15
C GLY A 55 -3.12 -32.65 18.46
N VAL A 56 -4.34 -32.26 18.09
CA VAL A 56 -5.55 -33.09 18.26
C VAL A 56 -5.50 -34.33 17.36
N ILE A 57 -5.10 -34.19 16.09
CA ILE A 57 -4.96 -35.32 15.17
C ILE A 57 -3.97 -36.34 15.73
N MET A 58 -2.78 -35.89 16.14
CA MET A 58 -1.69 -36.75 16.62
C MET A 58 -1.99 -37.40 17.97
N SER A 59 -2.85 -36.81 18.80
CA SER A 59 -3.23 -37.37 20.11
C SER A 59 -4.46 -38.28 20.05
N SER A 60 -5.36 -38.08 19.09
CA SER A 60 -6.64 -38.81 19.00
C SER A 60 -6.67 -39.96 17.99
N ARG A 61 -5.70 -40.00 17.07
CA ARG A 61 -5.57 -41.02 16.02
C ARG A 61 -4.10 -41.40 15.86
N GLN A 62 -3.86 -42.64 15.45
CA GLN A 62 -2.51 -43.15 15.15
C GLN A 62 -2.52 -43.85 13.79
N GLY A 63 -1.34 -43.90 13.16
CA GLY A 63 -1.11 -44.57 11.88
C GLY A 63 -1.11 -43.61 10.69
N ALA A 64 -0.82 -44.16 9.51
CA ALA A 64 -0.51 -43.40 8.30
C ALA A 64 -1.57 -42.34 7.91
N ALA A 65 -2.84 -42.55 8.24
CA ALA A 65 -3.90 -41.57 8.01
C ALA A 65 -3.81 -40.35 8.93
N ALA A 66 -3.46 -40.54 10.20
CA ALA A 66 -3.23 -39.44 11.13
C ALA A 66 -1.98 -38.65 10.73
N ASP A 67 -0.91 -39.35 10.38
CA ASP A 67 0.35 -38.75 9.92
C ASP A 67 0.12 -37.94 8.62
N GLY A 68 -0.63 -38.49 7.67
CA GLY A 68 -0.99 -37.80 6.43
C GLY A 68 -1.85 -36.56 6.67
N ALA A 69 -2.85 -36.64 7.55
CA ALA A 69 -3.70 -35.50 7.90
C ALA A 69 -2.92 -34.40 8.64
N ALA A 70 -2.03 -34.77 9.56
CA ALA A 70 -1.16 -33.84 10.27
C ALA A 70 -0.17 -33.14 9.32
N ALA A 71 0.43 -33.89 8.38
CA ALA A 71 1.33 -33.36 7.37
C ALA A 71 0.61 -32.39 6.42
N ALA A 72 -0.55 -32.77 5.90
CA ALA A 72 -1.36 -31.92 5.03
C ALA A 72 -1.75 -30.61 5.76
N THR A 73 -2.22 -30.72 7.00
CA THR A 73 -2.58 -29.54 7.82
C THR A 73 -1.36 -28.66 8.11
N GLY A 74 -0.20 -29.25 8.39
CA GLY A 74 1.06 -28.55 8.62
C GLY A 74 1.56 -27.76 7.40
N ALA A 75 1.24 -28.19 6.19
CA ALA A 75 1.61 -27.50 4.95
C ALA A 75 0.99 -26.09 4.83
N MET A 76 -0.03 -25.76 5.63
CA MET A 76 -0.60 -24.41 5.68
C MET A 76 0.30 -23.41 6.41
N LEU A 77 1.14 -23.87 7.35
CA LEU A 77 1.93 -22.97 8.21
C LEU A 77 2.91 -22.09 7.40
N PRO A 78 3.69 -22.61 6.43
CA PRO A 78 4.56 -21.78 5.60
C PRO A 78 3.80 -20.78 4.71
N TRP A 79 2.60 -21.14 4.24
CA TRP A 79 1.75 -20.19 3.52
C TRP A 79 1.29 -19.05 4.43
N MET A 80 0.91 -19.37 5.68
CA MET A 80 0.57 -18.34 6.67
C MET A 80 1.76 -17.42 6.99
N ASP A 81 3.00 -17.93 7.03
CA ASP A 81 4.21 -17.09 7.12
C ASP A 81 4.33 -16.12 5.94
N THR A 82 4.08 -16.61 4.72
CA THR A 82 4.10 -15.79 3.50
C THR A 82 3.05 -14.68 3.54
N VAL A 83 1.84 -14.98 4.03
CA VAL A 83 0.77 -13.99 4.20
C VAL A 83 1.20 -12.91 5.20
N VAL A 84 1.72 -13.29 6.38
CA VAL A 84 2.20 -12.34 7.40
C VAL A 84 3.26 -11.39 6.82
N GLN A 85 4.21 -11.93 6.06
CA GLN A 85 5.26 -11.12 5.42
C GLN A 85 4.68 -10.17 4.36
N SER A 86 3.70 -10.64 3.58
CA SER A 86 3.05 -9.84 2.53
C SER A 86 2.24 -8.70 3.14
N THR A 87 1.45 -8.96 4.19
CA THR A 87 0.67 -7.94 4.88
C THR A 87 1.56 -6.90 5.57
N ALA A 88 2.67 -7.33 6.18
CA ALA A 88 3.66 -6.40 6.76
C ALA A 88 4.29 -5.50 5.68
N THR A 89 4.59 -6.07 4.51
CA THR A 89 5.11 -5.30 3.36
C THR A 89 4.09 -4.26 2.93
N VAL A 90 2.83 -4.61 2.72
CA VAL A 90 1.79 -3.64 2.33
C VAL A 90 1.59 -2.55 3.39
N ALA A 91 1.62 -2.91 4.67
CA ALA A 91 1.51 -1.95 5.76
C ALA A 91 2.65 -0.92 5.73
N GLN A 92 3.90 -1.39 5.55
CA GLN A 92 5.05 -0.52 5.44
C GLN A 92 4.93 0.41 4.23
N ARG A 93 4.49 -0.10 3.08
CA ARG A 93 4.31 0.70 1.85
C ARG A 93 3.28 1.82 2.03
N ALA A 94 2.17 1.54 2.72
CA ALA A 94 1.17 2.55 3.04
C ALA A 94 1.75 3.63 3.96
N GLN A 95 2.58 3.25 4.93
CA GLN A 95 3.27 4.18 5.80
C GLN A 95 4.32 5.01 5.05
N ASP A 96 5.16 4.40 4.23
CA ASP A 96 6.16 5.10 3.41
C ASP A 96 5.49 6.15 2.50
N GLN A 97 4.33 5.81 1.91
CA GLN A 97 3.56 6.75 1.09
C GLN A 97 3.03 7.94 1.89
N ALA A 98 2.55 7.70 3.11
CA ALA A 98 2.14 8.75 4.03
C ALA A 98 3.31 9.67 4.38
N GLU A 99 4.48 9.11 4.68
CA GLU A 99 5.70 9.85 5.00
C GLU A 99 6.21 10.66 3.81
N HIS A 100 6.19 10.11 2.58
CA HIS A 100 6.53 10.85 1.37
C HIS A 100 5.62 12.06 1.17
N TRP A 101 4.31 11.92 1.44
CA TRP A 101 3.37 13.03 1.35
C TRP A 101 3.65 14.11 2.40
N VAL A 102 3.87 13.72 3.66
CA VAL A 102 4.21 14.67 4.74
C VAL A 102 5.51 15.40 4.44
N ASN A 103 6.53 14.69 3.96
CA ASN A 103 7.82 15.27 3.58
C ASN A 103 7.67 16.25 2.42
N ALA A 104 6.88 15.91 1.39
CA ALA A 104 6.59 16.81 0.28
C ALA A 104 5.90 18.10 0.78
N LYS A 105 4.87 17.94 1.61
CA LYS A 105 4.14 19.07 2.21
C LYS A 105 5.05 20.00 3.02
N ASN A 106 5.97 19.45 3.81
CA ASN A 106 6.89 20.24 4.64
C ASN A 106 8.06 20.86 3.83
N SER A 107 8.37 20.30 2.64
CA SER A 107 9.48 20.78 1.81
C SER A 107 9.07 21.82 0.79
N VAL A 108 7.78 21.90 0.44
CA VAL A 108 7.25 22.94 -0.44
C VAL A 108 7.05 24.24 0.35
N PRO A 109 7.79 25.32 0.04
CA PRO A 109 7.61 26.59 0.73
C PRO A 109 6.24 27.20 0.41
N PRO A 110 5.69 28.06 1.29
CA PRO A 110 4.51 28.85 0.97
C PRO A 110 4.79 29.76 -0.23
N VAL A 111 3.75 30.04 -1.01
CA VAL A 111 3.85 30.87 -2.22
C VAL A 111 4.17 32.32 -1.81
N PRO A 112 5.30 32.89 -2.23
CA PRO A 112 5.63 34.27 -1.90
C PRO A 112 4.66 35.23 -2.61
N PRO A 113 4.27 36.35 -1.99
CA PRO A 113 3.36 37.32 -2.59
C PRO A 113 3.91 37.83 -3.94
N THR A 114 3.03 37.99 -4.92
CA THR A 114 3.41 38.50 -6.25
C THR A 114 3.98 39.91 -6.13
N PRO A 115 5.16 40.21 -6.73
CA PRO A 115 5.64 41.58 -6.84
C PRO A 115 4.55 42.39 -7.53
N LYS A 116 4.15 43.52 -6.94
CA LYS A 116 3.22 44.44 -7.58
C LYS A 116 3.98 45.11 -8.73
N SER A 117 3.88 44.57 -9.94
CA SER A 117 4.30 45.31 -11.12
C SER A 117 3.32 46.47 -11.30
N ALA A 118 3.79 47.67 -11.05
CA ALA A 118 3.03 48.86 -11.37
C ALA A 118 2.92 48.98 -12.90
N GLY A 119 1.69 48.85 -13.39
CA GLY A 119 1.39 49.01 -14.80
C GLY A 119 1.18 50.48 -15.13
N PHE A 120 1.49 50.90 -16.36
CA PHE A 120 1.22 52.24 -16.88
C PHE A 120 -0.28 52.66 -16.87
N SER A 121 -1.16 51.81 -16.35
CA SER A 121 -2.60 51.97 -16.21
C SER A 121 -3.07 52.30 -14.78
N SER A 122 -2.19 52.38 -13.78
CA SER A 122 -2.56 52.80 -12.42
C SER A 122 -2.80 54.31 -12.33
N ASP A 123 -3.60 54.69 -11.33
CA ASP A 123 -4.06 56.05 -11.02
C ASP A 123 -2.92 57.09 -11.12
N PRO A 124 -3.09 58.28 -11.75
CA PRO A 124 -2.00 59.25 -11.93
C PRO A 124 -1.27 59.68 -10.65
N GLY A 125 -1.89 59.49 -9.48
CA GLY A 125 -1.26 59.67 -8.17
C GLY A 125 -0.26 58.58 -7.78
N GLU A 126 -0.47 57.32 -8.21
CA GLU A 126 0.48 56.21 -8.00
C GLU A 126 1.68 56.34 -8.94
N TRP A 127 1.47 56.74 -10.20
CA TRP A 127 2.56 57.04 -11.15
C TRP A 127 3.50 58.16 -10.67
N ALA A 128 2.96 59.14 -9.96
CA ALA A 128 3.74 60.24 -9.38
C ALA A 128 4.54 59.81 -8.14
N ALA A 129 4.04 58.85 -7.35
CA ALA A 129 4.78 58.24 -6.26
C ALA A 129 5.91 57.32 -6.80
N GLU A 130 5.65 56.57 -7.86
CA GLU A 130 6.62 55.70 -8.55
C GLU A 130 7.74 56.44 -9.29
N LYS A 131 7.58 57.70 -9.67
CA LYS A 131 8.72 58.47 -10.18
C LYS A 131 9.80 58.69 -9.12
N MET A 132 9.51 58.47 -7.84
CA MET A 132 10.52 58.30 -6.79
C MET A 132 11.06 56.86 -6.66
N ASP A 133 10.46 55.86 -7.30
CA ASP A 133 10.95 54.47 -7.35
C ASP A 133 12.07 54.26 -8.38
N TRP A 134 12.31 55.23 -9.26
CA TRP A 134 13.53 55.30 -10.10
C TRP A 134 14.80 55.68 -9.28
N PHE A 135 14.71 55.68 -7.95
CA PHE A 135 15.90 55.71 -7.09
C PHE A 135 16.60 54.33 -7.11
N PRO A 136 17.95 54.26 -7.15
CA PRO A 136 18.73 53.03 -7.32
C PRO A 136 18.70 52.03 -6.15
N GLY A 137 17.56 51.83 -5.49
CA GLY A 137 17.34 50.84 -4.43
C GLY A 137 16.07 49.99 -4.61
N ILE A 138 15.05 50.46 -5.33
CA ILE A 138 13.75 49.76 -5.42
C ILE A 138 13.70 48.71 -6.53
N THR A 139 14.38 48.93 -7.66
CA THR A 139 14.67 47.86 -8.63
C THR A 139 15.39 46.68 -7.97
N SER A 140 16.25 46.93 -6.99
CA SER A 140 16.94 45.86 -6.24
C SER A 140 16.00 45.04 -5.36
N ASP A 141 14.89 45.62 -4.89
CA ASP A 141 13.93 44.93 -4.04
C ASP A 141 12.90 44.15 -4.87
N GLU A 142 12.49 44.66 -6.03
CA GLU A 142 11.71 43.89 -7.01
C GLU A 142 12.51 42.72 -7.57
N GLU A 143 13.77 42.91 -7.93
CA GLU A 143 14.67 41.82 -8.38
C GLU A 143 14.82 40.75 -7.29
N LYS A 144 15.02 41.14 -6.02
CA LYS A 144 15.05 40.19 -4.90
C LYS A 144 13.73 39.46 -4.72
N ALA A 145 12.59 40.14 -4.85
CA ALA A 145 11.28 39.52 -4.72
C ALA A 145 11.01 38.51 -5.85
N GLN A 146 11.38 38.85 -7.09
CA GLN A 146 11.32 37.94 -8.23
C GLN A 146 12.25 36.73 -8.04
N GLN A 147 13.46 36.95 -7.52
CA GLN A 147 14.41 35.88 -7.26
C GLN A 147 13.91 34.93 -6.16
N GLN A 148 13.34 35.47 -5.07
CA GLN A 148 12.69 34.65 -4.04
C GLN A 148 11.53 33.82 -4.58
N GLN A 149 10.74 34.36 -5.51
CA GLN A 149 9.68 33.58 -6.17
C GLN A 149 10.23 32.45 -7.04
N GLN A 150 11.30 32.71 -7.80
CA GLN A 150 11.94 31.69 -8.63
C GLN A 150 12.55 30.58 -7.78
N ASP A 151 13.26 30.95 -6.71
CA ASP A 151 13.87 29.99 -5.78
C ASP A 151 12.81 29.13 -5.07
N ALA A 152 11.72 29.76 -4.60
CA ALA A 152 10.60 29.04 -3.99
C ALA A 152 9.90 28.09 -4.96
N ALA A 153 9.72 28.53 -6.22
CA ALA A 153 9.15 27.69 -7.27
C ALA A 153 10.05 26.51 -7.62
N GLU A 154 11.37 26.70 -7.72
CA GLU A 154 12.30 25.60 -8.01
C GLU A 154 12.39 24.62 -6.84
N GLN A 155 12.40 25.12 -5.60
CA GLN A 155 12.33 24.27 -4.41
C GLN A 155 11.05 23.43 -4.40
N ALA A 156 9.91 24.02 -4.77
CA ALA A 156 8.65 23.31 -4.88
C ALA A 156 8.69 22.21 -5.95
N ARG A 157 9.21 22.49 -7.15
CA ARG A 157 9.39 21.49 -8.20
C ARG A 157 10.30 20.36 -7.76
N GLN A 158 11.44 20.68 -7.16
CA GLN A 158 12.39 19.68 -6.68
C GLN A 158 11.77 18.78 -5.61
N ALA A 159 11.02 19.34 -4.67
CA ALA A 159 10.28 18.55 -3.67
C ALA A 159 9.29 17.59 -4.34
N MET A 160 8.60 18.03 -5.40
CA MET A 160 7.66 17.19 -6.14
C MET A 160 8.35 16.12 -7.00
N ARG A 161 9.51 16.39 -7.60
CA ARG A 161 10.31 15.38 -8.31
C ARG A 161 10.72 14.26 -7.35
N VAL A 162 11.19 14.61 -6.15
CA VAL A 162 11.54 13.65 -5.11
C VAL A 162 10.31 12.85 -4.67
N TYR A 163 9.18 13.52 -4.43
CA TYR A 163 7.92 12.87 -4.09
C TYR A 163 7.47 11.86 -5.15
N GLN A 164 7.50 12.25 -6.42
CA GLN A 164 7.10 11.41 -7.55
C GLN A 164 8.03 10.20 -7.70
N SER A 165 9.34 10.41 -7.64
CA SER A 165 10.34 9.33 -7.70
C SER A 165 10.14 8.32 -6.57
N ASN A 166 9.99 8.80 -5.34
CA ASN A 166 9.78 7.95 -4.17
C ASN A 166 8.44 7.21 -4.23
N SER A 167 7.38 7.91 -4.62
CA SER A 167 6.05 7.31 -4.79
C SER A 167 6.09 6.21 -5.85
N ASN A 168 6.65 6.47 -7.03
CA ASN A 168 6.75 5.48 -8.11
C ASN A 168 7.53 4.22 -7.68
N GLY A 169 8.67 4.41 -7.00
CA GLY A 169 9.44 3.28 -6.45
C GLY A 169 8.66 2.47 -5.39
N ASN A 170 7.71 3.10 -4.70
CA ASN A 170 6.89 2.45 -3.68
C ASN A 170 5.77 1.56 -4.27
N ILE A 171 5.25 1.90 -5.47
CA ILE A 171 4.15 1.19 -6.13
C ILE A 171 4.60 0.06 -7.06
N ASP A 172 5.84 0.09 -7.56
CA ASP A 172 6.34 -0.87 -8.56
C ASP A 172 6.53 -2.31 -8.01
N VAL A 173 6.49 -2.48 -6.69
CA VAL A 173 6.81 -3.76 -6.03
C VAL A 173 5.67 -4.21 -5.11
N SER A 174 4.44 -4.22 -5.63
CA SER A 174 3.30 -4.74 -4.88
C SER A 174 3.46 -6.25 -4.66
N PRO A 175 3.43 -6.75 -3.40
CA PRO A 175 3.59 -8.17 -3.14
C PRO A 175 2.41 -8.96 -3.72
N ALA A 176 2.72 -10.02 -4.47
CA ALA A 176 1.70 -10.91 -5.01
C ALA A 176 1.18 -11.84 -3.91
N PHE A 177 -0.11 -11.77 -3.62
CA PHE A 177 -0.76 -12.76 -2.76
C PHE A 177 -0.88 -14.08 -3.50
N THR A 178 -0.32 -15.14 -2.94
CA THR A 178 -0.45 -16.50 -3.47
C THR A 178 -1.58 -17.23 -2.77
N PRO A 179 -2.40 -18.01 -3.51
CA PRO A 179 -3.42 -18.85 -2.88
C PRO A 179 -2.74 -19.94 -2.02
N PRO A 180 -3.39 -20.40 -0.94
CA PRO A 180 -2.91 -21.56 -0.20
C PRO A 180 -2.86 -22.77 -1.11
N GLN A 181 -1.84 -23.62 -0.94
CA GLN A 181 -1.83 -24.92 -1.62
C GLN A 181 -3.05 -25.74 -1.18
N ALA A 182 -3.70 -26.41 -2.13
CA ALA A 182 -4.79 -27.31 -1.83
C ALA A 182 -4.28 -28.42 -0.90
N LEU A 183 -5.02 -28.70 0.16
CA LEU A 183 -4.71 -29.79 1.08
C LEU A 183 -4.89 -31.12 0.34
N ASP A 184 -3.80 -31.77 -0.04
CA ASP A 184 -3.82 -33.16 -0.48
C ASP A 184 -3.68 -34.07 0.74
N ALA A 185 -4.81 -34.61 1.19
CA ALA A 185 -4.87 -35.59 2.28
C ALA A 185 -4.88 -37.03 1.74
N SER A 186 -4.40 -37.29 0.51
CA SER A 186 -4.37 -38.65 -0.01
C SER A 186 -3.44 -39.53 0.83
N VAL A 187 -4.06 -40.42 1.58
CA VAL A 187 -3.39 -41.61 2.11
C VAL A 187 -3.14 -42.50 0.91
N GLY A 188 -1.87 -42.61 0.48
CA GLY A 188 -1.45 -43.50 -0.59
C GLY A 188 -2.17 -44.84 -0.49
N SER A 189 -2.65 -45.34 -1.63
CA SER A 189 -3.54 -46.51 -1.75
C SER A 189 -3.20 -47.58 -0.71
N LEU A 190 -4.04 -47.67 0.33
CA LEU A 190 -4.02 -48.83 1.20
C LEU A 190 -4.21 -50.05 0.29
N PRO A 191 -3.38 -51.11 0.37
CA PRO A 191 -3.73 -52.35 -0.27
C PRO A 191 -5.01 -52.83 0.42
N LEU A 192 -6.14 -52.58 -0.23
CA LEU A 192 -7.38 -53.29 0.05
C LEU A 192 -7.10 -54.73 -0.38
N THR A 193 -6.54 -55.52 0.52
CA THR A 193 -6.51 -56.97 0.36
C THR A 193 -7.97 -57.40 0.27
N ASN A 194 -8.44 -57.63 -0.95
CA ASN A 194 -9.76 -58.16 -1.24
C ASN A 194 -10.05 -59.32 -0.29
N PRO A 195 -11.05 -59.23 0.61
CA PRO A 195 -11.61 -60.44 1.16
C PRO A 195 -12.32 -61.13 -0.01
N HIS A 196 -11.79 -62.30 -0.34
CA HIS A 196 -12.34 -63.28 -1.26
C HIS A 196 -13.88 -63.30 -1.21
N PHE A 197 -14.54 -62.72 -2.22
CA PHE A 197 -15.95 -63.00 -2.48
C PHE A 197 -16.00 -64.34 -3.20
N ASP A 198 -16.14 -65.40 -2.43
CA ASP A 198 -16.68 -66.65 -2.98
C ASP A 198 -18.11 -66.37 -3.45
N ALA A 199 -18.30 -66.58 -4.74
CA ALA A 199 -19.59 -66.53 -5.39
C ALA A 199 -20.47 -67.69 -4.88
N ALA A 200 -21.56 -67.37 -4.19
CA ALA A 200 -22.73 -68.23 -4.11
C ALA A 200 -23.98 -67.35 -4.03
N GLY A 201 -24.84 -67.48 -5.04
CA GLY A 201 -25.86 -66.51 -5.38
C GLY A 201 -27.02 -66.39 -4.40
N SER A 202 -27.69 -65.24 -4.49
CA SER A 202 -29.14 -65.11 -4.35
C SER A 202 -29.57 -63.75 -4.93
N ALA A 203 -30.62 -63.78 -5.74
CA ALA A 203 -31.20 -62.66 -6.46
C ALA A 203 -31.75 -61.56 -5.52
N PRO A 204 -31.92 -60.30 -5.98
CA PRO A 204 -32.43 -59.22 -5.14
C PRO A 204 -33.93 -59.38 -4.86
N PRO A 205 -34.45 -59.10 -3.65
CA PRO A 205 -35.88 -58.98 -3.44
C PRO A 205 -36.40 -57.66 -3.99
N ALA A 206 -37.53 -57.74 -4.69
CA ALA A 206 -38.26 -56.62 -5.28
C ALA A 206 -38.88 -55.71 -4.20
N ILE A 207 -38.81 -54.40 -4.43
CA ILE A 207 -39.50 -53.37 -3.64
C ILE A 207 -40.98 -53.40 -4.04
N ALA A 208 -41.86 -53.77 -3.11
CA ALA A 208 -43.29 -53.58 -3.24
C ALA A 208 -43.67 -52.21 -2.65
N ILE A 209 -44.26 -51.35 -3.48
CA ILE A 209 -44.89 -50.09 -3.07
C ILE A 209 -46.34 -50.41 -2.73
N ALA A 210 -46.78 -50.05 -1.52
CA ALA A 210 -48.18 -49.92 -1.12
C ALA A 210 -48.32 -48.64 -0.30
#